data_AF-A0AAP6BN25-F1
#
_entry.id   AF-A0AAP6BN25-F1
#
_cell.length_a   1.000
_cell.length_b   1.000
_cell.length_c   1.000
_cell.angle_alpha   90.00
_cell.angle_beta   90.00
_cell.angle_gamma   90.00
#
_symmetry.space_group_name_H-M   'P 1'
#
loop_
_entity.id
_entity.type
_entity.pdbx_description
1 polymer ?
#
loop_
_entity_poly.entity_id
_entity_poly.type
_entity_poly.pdbx_seq_one_letter_code
_entity_poly.pdbx_strand_id
1 'polypeptide(L)'
;MSEHPGRLVLADVESFVGDVPVVVGLVGGDEPEFAVRGGRVLVRRLTRPDAEALTLPVSDGLVGDGTVLITGGTGTLGGLLARHLADRHGVRHLTLVSRQGIAAPGARELVGELAGLGAEVRVVACDVSDRDAVAELVAGVPQERPLTAVIHTAGVLDDGTITSLTPERIDTVMRPKADAAWYL
;
A
#
# COMPACT_ATOMS: atom_id res chain seq x y z
N MET A 1 -15.49 6.75 -16.01
CA MET A 1 -14.23 6.04 -16.33
C MET A 1 -13.52 6.72 -17.49
N SER A 2 -12.20 6.85 -17.47
CA SER A 2 -11.41 7.60 -18.48
C SER A 2 -11.38 6.95 -19.86
N GLU A 3 -11.30 5.62 -19.94
CA GLU A 3 -11.16 4.92 -21.24
C GLU A 3 -12.50 4.72 -21.98
N HIS A 4 -13.60 4.58 -21.24
CA HIS A 4 -14.95 4.40 -21.80
C HIS A 4 -15.99 5.29 -21.09
N PRO A 5 -15.96 6.62 -21.33
CA PRO A 5 -16.87 7.56 -20.69
C PRO A 5 -18.35 7.22 -20.97
N GLY A 6 -19.19 7.31 -19.94
CA GLY A 6 -20.63 7.06 -20.03
C GLY A 6 -21.04 5.59 -20.25
N ARG A 7 -20.10 4.64 -20.35
CA ARG A 7 -20.42 3.23 -20.59
C ARG A 7 -20.44 2.37 -19.33
N LEU A 8 -19.85 2.85 -18.25
CA LEU A 8 -19.67 2.11 -17.00
C LEU A 8 -20.12 2.97 -15.82
N VAL A 9 -20.87 2.34 -14.91
CA VAL A 9 -21.37 2.90 -13.66
C VAL A 9 -20.90 1.99 -12.52
N LEU A 10 -20.43 2.57 -11.42
CA LEU A 10 -20.07 1.84 -10.20
C LEU A 10 -21.14 2.07 -9.13
N ALA A 11 -21.80 0.99 -8.72
CA ALA A 11 -22.79 1.01 -7.64
C ALA A 11 -22.33 0.11 -6.49
N ASP A 12 -22.19 0.70 -5.31
CA ASP A 12 -21.91 -0.02 -4.06
C ASP A 12 -23.22 -0.18 -3.26
N VAL A 13 -23.71 -1.40 -3.09
CA VAL A 13 -25.06 -1.69 -2.57
C VAL A 13 -25.01 -2.54 -1.29
N GLU A 14 -25.97 -2.34 -0.38
CA GLU A 14 -26.12 -3.17 0.83
C GLU A 14 -26.82 -4.48 0.51
N SER A 15 -27.82 -4.46 -0.38
CA SER A 15 -28.55 -5.62 -0.83
C SER A 15 -28.52 -5.72 -2.34
N PHE A 16 -27.80 -6.74 -2.85
CA PHE A 16 -27.75 -6.99 -4.28
C PHE A 16 -29.14 -7.21 -4.90
N VAL A 17 -30.11 -7.76 -4.17
CA VAL A 17 -31.47 -7.97 -4.69
C VAL A 17 -32.39 -6.79 -4.36
N GLY A 18 -32.30 -6.27 -3.13
CA GLY A 18 -33.18 -5.21 -2.65
C GLY A 18 -32.95 -3.86 -3.34
N ASP A 19 -31.71 -3.57 -3.72
CA ASP A 19 -31.32 -2.25 -4.25
C ASP A 19 -31.33 -2.19 -5.78
N VAL A 20 -31.55 -3.31 -6.48
CA VAL A 20 -31.60 -3.35 -7.96
C VAL A 20 -32.53 -2.31 -8.58
N PRO A 21 -33.77 -2.08 -8.07
CA PRO A 21 -34.64 -1.06 -8.63
C PRO A 21 -34.03 0.35 -8.55
N VAL A 22 -33.31 0.65 -7.46
CA VAL A 22 -32.61 1.94 -7.27
C VAL A 22 -31.46 2.04 -8.26
N VAL A 23 -30.65 0.99 -8.39
CA VAL A 23 -29.53 0.96 -9.34
C VAL A 23 -30.03 1.17 -10.77
N VAL A 24 -31.05 0.42 -11.20
CA VAL A 24 -31.62 0.54 -12.56
C VAL A 24 -32.16 1.94 -12.83
N GLY A 25 -32.81 2.57 -11.84
CA GLY A 25 -33.31 3.94 -11.97
C GLY A 25 -32.23 5.01 -12.09
N LEU A 26 -31.00 4.72 -11.66
CA LEU A 26 -29.86 5.63 -11.71
C LEU A 26 -28.91 5.34 -12.89
N VAL A 27 -28.96 4.13 -13.44
CA VAL A 27 -28.21 3.77 -14.64
C VAL A 27 -28.68 4.64 -15.82
N GLY A 28 -27.77 5.47 -16.33
CA GLY A 28 -28.06 6.47 -17.37
C GLY A 28 -28.18 7.91 -16.86
N GLY A 29 -28.08 8.13 -15.54
CA GLY A 29 -27.91 9.45 -14.96
C GLY A 29 -26.48 9.99 -15.08
N ASP A 30 -26.28 11.22 -14.61
CA ASP A 30 -25.00 11.94 -14.68
C ASP A 30 -23.96 11.50 -13.62
N GLU A 31 -24.36 10.65 -12.67
CA GLU A 31 -23.52 10.20 -11.57
C GLU A 31 -22.89 8.83 -11.89
N PRO A 32 -21.59 8.77 -12.23
CA PRO A 32 -20.95 7.52 -12.63
C PRO A 32 -20.61 6.59 -11.46
N GLU A 33 -20.67 7.09 -10.22
CA GLU A 33 -20.28 6.37 -9.01
C GLU A 33 -21.19 6.75 -7.83
N PHE A 34 -21.88 5.76 -7.26
CA PHE A 34 -22.77 5.96 -6.12
C PHE A 34 -22.81 4.75 -5.18
N ALA A 35 -23.28 4.98 -3.95
CA ALA A 35 -23.56 3.94 -2.97
C ALA A 35 -25.03 4.02 -2.52
N VAL A 36 -25.66 2.87 -2.28
CA VAL A 36 -27.02 2.76 -1.72
C VAL A 36 -26.91 2.29 -0.28
N ARG A 37 -27.40 3.10 0.67
CA ARG A 37 -27.35 2.83 2.12
C ARG A 37 -28.67 3.16 2.77
N GLY A 38 -29.35 2.17 3.35
CA GLY A 38 -30.67 2.37 3.99
C GLY A 38 -31.69 3.08 3.08
N GLY A 39 -31.72 2.75 1.78
CA GLY A 39 -32.59 3.37 0.79
C GLY A 39 -32.18 4.78 0.33
N ARG A 40 -31.03 5.29 0.78
CA ARG A 40 -30.48 6.58 0.35
C ARG A 40 -29.36 6.38 -0.66
N VAL A 41 -29.29 7.28 -1.62
CA VAL A 41 -28.22 7.34 -2.62
C VAL A 41 -27.16 8.34 -2.15
N LEU A 42 -25.92 7.88 -2.06
CA LEU A 42 -24.74 8.67 -1.76
C LEU A 42 -23.88 8.76 -3.02
N VAL A 43 -23.39 9.96 -3.36
CA VAL A 43 -22.53 10.16 -4.54
C VAL A 43 -21.11 10.48 -4.12
N ARG A 44 -20.12 9.95 -4.85
CA ARG A 44 -18.72 10.20 -4.53
C ARG A 44 -18.34 11.65 -4.87
N ARG A 45 -17.74 12.36 -3.93
CA ARG A 45 -17.12 13.67 -4.13
C ARG A 45 -15.75 13.69 -3.46
N LEU A 46 -14.76 14.21 -4.18
CA LEU A 46 -13.46 14.53 -3.61
C LEU A 46 -13.48 15.99 -3.18
N THR A 47 -13.32 16.24 -1.90
CA THR A 47 -13.23 17.58 -1.33
C THR A 47 -11.84 17.80 -0.75
N ARG A 48 -11.46 19.07 -0.58
CA ARG A 48 -10.26 19.37 0.19
C ARG A 48 -10.57 19.05 1.64
N PRO A 49 -9.76 18.20 2.31
CA PRO A 49 -9.92 17.98 3.72
C PRO A 49 -9.57 19.26 4.49
N ASP A 50 -10.28 19.52 5.57
CA ASP A 50 -9.92 20.59 6.50
C ASP A 50 -8.58 20.23 7.17
N ALA A 51 -7.68 21.20 7.30
CA ALA A 51 -6.32 20.94 7.80
C ALA A 51 -6.31 20.32 9.21
N GLU A 52 -7.29 20.69 10.04
CA GLU A 52 -7.48 20.11 11.38
C GLU A 52 -7.88 18.62 11.32
N ALA A 53 -8.68 18.22 10.33
CA ALA A 53 -9.08 16.83 10.11
C ALA A 53 -7.94 15.93 9.60
N LEU A 54 -6.85 16.52 9.12
CA LEU A 54 -5.65 15.80 8.66
C LEU A 54 -4.58 15.64 9.75
N THR A 55 -4.82 16.15 10.96
CA THR A 55 -3.93 15.90 12.08
C THR A 55 -4.31 14.58 12.73
N LEU A 56 -3.54 13.53 12.44
CA LEU A 56 -3.49 12.40 13.35
C LEU A 56 -2.80 12.88 14.62
N PRO A 57 -3.26 12.50 15.82
CA PRO A 57 -2.46 12.71 17.02
C PRO A 57 -1.14 11.96 16.81
N VAL A 58 -0.08 12.71 16.51
CA VAL A 58 1.27 12.16 16.48
C VAL A 58 1.61 11.90 17.93
N SER A 59 1.36 10.69 18.40
CA SER A 59 1.95 10.23 19.63
C SER A 59 3.47 10.28 19.43
N ASP A 60 4.15 11.06 20.27
CA ASP A 60 5.61 11.03 20.35
C ASP A 60 6.05 9.56 20.40
N GLY A 61 6.92 9.17 19.46
CA GLY A 61 7.33 7.77 19.31
C GLY A 61 6.38 6.91 18.49
N LEU A 62 5.80 7.41 17.38
CA LEU A 62 4.99 6.66 16.41
C LEU A 62 5.52 5.26 16.06
N VAL A 63 6.83 5.04 16.21
CA VAL A 63 7.49 3.76 15.96
C VAL A 63 8.27 3.20 17.16
N GLY A 64 8.37 3.95 18.27
CA GLY A 64 9.20 3.60 19.43
C GLY A 64 10.64 3.21 19.05
N ASP A 65 11.26 2.36 19.87
CA ASP A 65 12.59 1.77 19.62
C ASP A 65 12.52 0.43 18.86
N GLY A 66 11.39 0.13 18.22
CA GLY A 66 11.18 -1.14 17.51
C GLY A 66 11.71 -1.13 16.07
N THR A 67 11.42 -2.21 15.35
CA THR A 67 11.79 -2.37 13.94
C THR A 67 10.70 -1.83 13.02
N VAL A 68 11.08 -1.01 12.03
CA VAL A 68 10.23 -0.67 10.88
C VAL A 68 10.52 -1.62 9.73
N LEU A 69 9.49 -2.26 9.21
CA LEU A 69 9.57 -3.06 7.99
C LEU A 69 9.06 -2.27 6.79
N ILE A 70 9.87 -2.19 5.73
CA ILE A 70 9.52 -1.48 4.50
C ILE A 70 9.52 -2.47 3.33
N THR A 71 8.34 -2.80 2.80
CA THR A 71 8.23 -3.59 1.55
C THR A 71 8.48 -2.70 0.35
N GLY A 72 9.13 -3.24 -0.68
CA GLY A 72 9.70 -2.39 -1.74
C GLY A 72 10.83 -1.49 -1.21
N GLY A 73 11.43 -1.85 -0.07
CA GLY A 73 12.33 -0.98 0.69
C GLY A 73 13.64 -0.61 -0.02
N THR A 74 14.03 -1.39 -1.02
CA THR A 74 15.19 -1.10 -1.89
C THR A 74 14.80 -0.35 -3.18
N GLY A 75 13.51 -0.07 -3.38
CA GLY A 75 13.02 0.72 -4.50
C GLY A 75 13.11 2.23 -4.23
N THR A 76 12.75 3.05 -5.22
CA THR A 76 12.86 4.52 -5.14
C THR A 76 12.13 5.11 -3.93
N LEU A 77 10.83 4.82 -3.79
CA LEU A 77 10.03 5.36 -2.69
C LEU A 77 10.43 4.77 -1.35
N GLY A 78 10.62 3.44 -1.27
CA GLY A 78 11.03 2.76 -0.06
C GLY A 78 12.36 3.30 0.50
N GLY A 79 13.35 3.53 -0.37
CA GLY A 79 14.63 4.11 0.02
C GLY A 79 14.53 5.57 0.46
N LEU A 80 13.67 6.38 -0.17
CA LEU A 80 13.42 7.76 0.27
C LEU A 80 12.76 7.80 1.66
N LEU A 81 11.77 6.93 1.89
CA LEU A 81 11.13 6.80 3.20
C LEU A 81 12.09 6.29 4.27
N ALA A 82 12.91 5.29 3.96
CA ALA A 82 13.92 4.78 4.90
C ALA A 82 14.87 5.90 5.37
N ARG A 83 15.37 6.74 4.45
CA ARG A 83 16.21 7.90 4.78
C ARG A 83 15.45 8.91 5.62
N HIS A 84 14.24 9.25 5.22
CA HIS A 84 13.40 10.20 5.95
C HIS A 84 13.14 9.75 7.39
N LEU A 85 12.86 8.46 7.59
CA LEU A 85 12.64 7.89 8.92
C LEU A 85 13.89 7.89 9.79
N ALA A 86 15.05 7.52 9.22
CA ALA A 86 16.31 7.53 9.96
C ALA A 86 16.75 8.96 10.33
N ASP A 87 16.68 9.90 9.38
CA ASP A 87 17.14 11.28 9.55
C ASP A 87 16.18 12.14 10.38
N ARG A 88 14.88 12.12 10.05
CA ARG A 88 13.90 13.06 10.61
C ARG A 88 13.13 12.50 11.80
N HIS A 89 12.98 11.18 11.86
CA HIS A 89 12.23 10.50 12.92
C HIS A 89 13.10 9.63 13.82
N GLY A 90 14.42 9.58 13.58
CA GLY A 90 15.37 8.87 14.43
C GLY A 90 15.20 7.36 14.48
N VAL A 91 14.53 6.75 13.49
CA VAL A 91 14.33 5.29 13.43
C VAL A 91 15.68 4.59 13.31
N ARG A 92 15.95 3.63 14.21
CA ARG A 92 17.25 2.95 14.30
C ARG A 92 17.26 1.52 13.80
N HIS A 93 16.11 0.86 13.69
CA HIS A 93 16.04 -0.52 13.23
C HIS A 93 15.14 -0.61 12.00
N LEU A 94 15.74 -0.90 10.85
CA LEU A 94 15.08 -0.96 9.55
C LEU A 94 15.22 -2.35 8.95
N THR A 95 14.10 -2.95 8.54
CA THR A 95 14.09 -4.14 7.69
C THR A 95 13.60 -3.74 6.30
N LEU A 96 14.51 -3.69 5.33
CA LEU A 96 14.21 -3.39 3.93
C LEU A 96 13.93 -4.69 3.17
N VAL A 97 12.72 -4.80 2.64
CA VAL A 97 12.23 -6.04 2.01
C VAL A 97 11.97 -5.80 0.54
N SER A 98 12.56 -6.64 -0.31
CA SER A 98 12.26 -6.67 -1.74
C SER A 98 12.63 -8.04 -2.32
N ARG A 99 12.10 -8.40 -3.49
CA ARG A 99 12.46 -9.68 -4.15
C ARG A 99 13.95 -9.81 -4.44
N GLN A 100 14.60 -8.71 -4.82
CA GLN A 100 16.03 -8.68 -5.13
C GLN A 100 16.91 -8.54 -3.88
N GLY A 101 16.36 -8.10 -2.75
CA GLY A 101 17.10 -7.88 -1.50
C GLY A 101 18.35 -7.03 -1.70
N ILE A 102 19.47 -7.46 -1.12
CA ILE A 102 20.75 -6.74 -1.20
C ILE A 102 21.36 -6.70 -2.62
N ALA A 103 20.87 -7.56 -3.53
CA ALA A 103 21.29 -7.57 -4.92
C ALA A 103 20.56 -6.49 -5.76
N ALA A 104 19.56 -5.81 -5.20
CA ALA A 104 18.89 -4.71 -5.90
C ALA A 104 19.88 -3.57 -6.21
N PRO A 105 19.76 -2.91 -7.38
CA PRO A 105 20.56 -1.75 -7.70
C PRO A 105 20.48 -0.67 -6.61
N GLY A 106 21.62 -0.15 -6.16
CA GLY A 106 21.70 0.87 -5.10
C GLY A 106 21.43 0.39 -3.67
N ALA A 107 21.07 -0.88 -3.44
CA ALA A 107 20.74 -1.35 -2.08
C ALA A 107 21.93 -1.26 -1.10
N ARG A 108 23.14 -1.58 -1.55
CA ARG A 108 24.35 -1.48 -0.70
C ARG A 108 24.70 -0.04 -0.34
N GLU A 109 24.53 0.87 -1.29
CA GLU A 109 24.73 2.31 -1.06
C GLU A 109 23.70 2.84 -0.05
N LEU A 110 22.42 2.51 -0.25
CA LEU A 110 21.35 2.84 0.69
C LEU A 110 21.64 2.33 2.11
N VAL A 111 22.10 1.08 2.25
CA VAL A 111 22.48 0.53 3.57
C VAL A 111 23.62 1.33 4.19
N GLY A 112 24.64 1.70 3.43
CA GLY A 112 25.75 2.52 3.90
C GLY A 112 25.32 3.91 4.35
N GLU A 113 24.45 4.56 3.59
CA GLU A 113 23.87 5.87 3.95
C GLU A 113 23.08 5.80 5.26
N LEU A 114 22.18 4.82 5.38
CA LEU A 114 21.37 4.61 6.59
C LEU A 114 22.22 4.28 7.81
N ALA A 115 23.27 3.46 7.63
CA ALA A 115 24.25 3.18 8.68
C ALA A 115 25.01 4.44 9.10
N GLY A 116 25.37 5.31 8.15
CA GLY A 116 25.98 6.62 8.43
C GLY A 116 25.06 7.56 9.22
N LEU A 117 23.74 7.39 9.09
CA LEU A 117 22.73 8.07 9.91
C LEU A 117 22.53 7.41 11.28
N GLY A 118 23.18 6.28 11.56
CA GLY A 118 23.07 5.54 12.83
C GLY A 118 21.98 4.48 12.86
N ALA A 119 21.41 4.08 11.71
CA ALA A 119 20.44 2.99 11.63
C ALA A 119 21.12 1.63 11.39
N GLU A 120 20.64 0.62 12.09
CA GLU A 120 20.91 -0.79 11.81
C GLU A 120 19.91 -1.27 10.75
N VAL A 121 20.44 -1.74 9.61
CA VAL A 121 19.63 -2.12 8.45
C VAL A 121 19.79 -3.60 8.14
N ARG A 122 18.68 -4.33 8.17
CA ARG A 122 18.57 -5.67 7.64
C ARG A 122 17.93 -5.61 6.26
N VAL A 123 18.57 -6.21 5.26
CA VAL A 123 17.97 -6.34 3.92
C VAL A 123 17.56 -7.79 3.71
N VAL A 124 16.28 -8.02 3.41
CA VAL A 124 15.72 -9.36 3.21
C VAL A 124 15.22 -9.50 1.78
N ALA A 125 15.72 -10.54 1.10
CA ALA A 125 15.16 -10.99 -0.16
C ALA A 125 13.87 -11.79 0.12
N CYS A 126 12.72 -11.24 -0.23
CA CYS A 126 11.42 -11.87 0.01
C CYS A 126 10.39 -11.39 -1.03
N ASP A 127 9.58 -12.33 -1.53
CA ASP A 127 8.37 -12.02 -2.28
C ASP A 127 7.21 -11.85 -1.29
N VAL A 128 6.74 -10.61 -1.13
CA VAL A 128 5.64 -10.30 -0.20
C VAL A 128 4.28 -10.78 -0.70
N SER A 129 4.18 -11.31 -1.92
CA SER A 129 2.99 -12.00 -2.42
C SER A 129 2.99 -13.51 -2.10
N ASP A 130 4.01 -14.02 -1.41
CA ASP A 130 4.06 -15.36 -0.87
C ASP A 130 3.74 -15.31 0.64
N ARG A 131 2.61 -15.90 1.02
CA ARG A 131 2.11 -15.88 2.39
C ARG A 131 3.06 -16.56 3.38
N ASP A 132 3.67 -17.67 3.00
CA ASP A 132 4.56 -18.42 3.89
C ASP A 132 5.89 -17.67 4.03
N ALA A 133 6.40 -17.08 2.95
CA ALA A 133 7.57 -16.21 3.01
C ALA A 133 7.35 -14.96 3.88
N VAL A 134 6.15 -14.37 3.86
CA VAL A 134 5.80 -13.24 4.75
C VAL A 134 5.74 -13.69 6.21
N ALA A 135 5.18 -14.87 6.49
CA ALA A 135 5.16 -15.42 7.85
C ALA A 135 6.58 -15.64 8.39
N GLU A 136 7.49 -16.19 7.59
CA GLU A 136 8.90 -16.37 7.94
C GLU A 136 9.61 -15.03 8.15
N LEU A 137 9.36 -14.05 7.29
CA LEU A 137 9.91 -12.70 7.39
C LEU A 137 9.53 -12.04 8.73
N VAL A 138 8.25 -12.10 9.11
CA VAL A 138 7.76 -11.52 10.38
C VAL A 138 8.28 -12.30 11.58
N ALA A 139 8.28 -13.63 11.53
CA ALA A 139 8.84 -14.47 12.59
C ALA A 139 10.35 -14.25 12.79
N GLY A 140 11.06 -13.84 11.73
CA GLY A 140 12.47 -13.53 11.76
C GLY A 140 12.82 -12.18 12.41
N VAL A 141 11.86 -11.33 12.77
CA VAL A 141 12.14 -10.05 13.45
C VAL A 141 12.59 -10.30 14.90
N PRO A 142 13.71 -9.70 15.36
CA PRO A 142 14.21 -9.91 16.72
C PRO A 142 13.18 -9.54 17.80
N GLN A 143 13.05 -10.38 18.83
CA GLN A 143 12.11 -10.15 19.93
C GLN A 143 12.51 -8.95 20.80
N GLU A 144 13.80 -8.65 20.89
CA GLU A 144 14.36 -7.51 21.62
C GLU A 144 14.05 -6.17 20.93
N ARG A 145 13.73 -6.23 19.63
CA ARG A 145 13.41 -5.09 18.76
C ARG A 145 12.18 -5.44 17.91
N PRO A 146 11.01 -5.58 18.53
CA PRO A 146 9.82 -6.11 17.87
C PRO A 146 9.38 -5.22 16.70
N LEU A 147 8.63 -5.82 15.78
CA LEU A 147 8.01 -5.09 14.68
C LEU A 147 6.99 -4.09 15.23
N THR A 148 7.16 -2.82 14.91
CA THR A 148 6.33 -1.71 15.43
C THR A 148 5.62 -0.95 14.32
N ALA A 149 6.14 -1.00 13.09
CA ALA A 149 5.47 -0.42 11.94
C ALA A 149 5.78 -1.21 10.66
N VAL A 150 4.80 -1.21 9.76
CA VAL A 150 4.94 -1.72 8.39
C VAL A 150 4.62 -0.59 7.42
N ILE A 151 5.50 -0.36 6.46
CA ILE A 151 5.30 0.57 5.36
C ILE A 151 5.32 -0.21 4.07
N HIS A 152 4.15 -0.30 3.42
CA HIS A 152 4.00 -1.08 2.21
C HIS A 152 4.20 -0.21 0.96
N THR A 153 5.39 -0.28 0.36
CA THR A 153 5.71 0.41 -0.91
C THR A 153 5.96 -0.53 -2.07
N ALA A 154 5.80 -1.85 -1.85
CA ALA A 154 5.88 -2.82 -2.93
C ALA A 154 4.78 -2.56 -3.98
N GLY A 155 5.18 -2.66 -5.24
CA GLY A 155 4.31 -2.43 -6.37
C GLY A 155 5.11 -2.46 -7.66
N VAL A 156 4.45 -2.86 -8.73
CA VAL A 156 4.96 -2.77 -10.10
C VAL A 156 3.86 -2.19 -10.96
N LEU A 157 4.24 -1.59 -12.08
CA LEU A 157 3.32 -1.12 -13.09
C LEU A 157 3.46 -2.00 -14.33
N ASP A 158 2.34 -2.31 -14.95
CA ASP A 158 2.27 -2.95 -16.26
C ASP A 158 1.09 -2.33 -17.01
N ASP A 159 1.31 -1.12 -17.53
CA ASP A 159 0.25 -0.28 -18.09
C ASP A 159 -0.38 -0.91 -19.34
N GLY A 160 -1.70 -0.80 -19.45
CA GLY A 160 -2.49 -1.29 -20.57
C GLY A 160 -3.89 -0.71 -20.56
N THR A 161 -4.55 -0.72 -21.72
CA THR A 161 -5.99 -0.39 -21.79
C THR A 161 -6.83 -1.54 -21.25
N ILE A 162 -8.04 -1.27 -20.78
CA ILE A 162 -8.94 -2.30 -20.22
C ILE A 162 -9.18 -3.46 -21.20
N THR A 163 -9.21 -3.19 -22.50
CA THR A 163 -9.39 -4.19 -23.56
C THR A 163 -8.15 -5.02 -23.87
N SER A 164 -6.97 -4.60 -23.40
CA SER A 164 -5.69 -5.29 -23.60
C SER A 164 -5.14 -5.91 -22.31
N LEU A 165 -5.86 -5.79 -21.19
CA LEU A 165 -5.53 -6.50 -19.96
C LEU A 165 -5.80 -8.00 -20.13
N THR A 166 -4.83 -8.81 -19.73
CA THR A 166 -5.00 -10.25 -19.53
C THR A 166 -4.99 -10.55 -18.02
N PRO A 167 -5.54 -11.70 -17.58
CA PRO A 167 -5.46 -12.11 -16.18
C PRO A 167 -4.03 -12.04 -15.61
N GLU A 168 -3.02 -12.43 -16.39
CA GLU A 168 -1.62 -12.45 -15.97
C GLU A 168 -1.06 -11.03 -15.72
N ARG A 169 -1.49 -10.04 -16.53
CA ARG A 169 -1.09 -8.63 -16.33
C ARG A 169 -1.75 -8.04 -15.10
N ILE A 170 -3.02 -8.40 -14.84
CA ILE A 170 -3.73 -8.02 -13.60
C ILE A 170 -3.04 -8.63 -12.39
N ASP A 171 -2.74 -9.94 -12.43
CA ASP A 171 -2.05 -10.63 -11.35
C ASP A 171 -0.68 -10.01 -11.06
N THR A 172 0.06 -9.63 -12.12
CA THR A 172 1.39 -9.02 -12.00
C THR A 172 1.37 -7.75 -11.14
N VAL A 173 0.35 -6.89 -11.30
CA VAL A 173 0.24 -5.62 -10.55
C VAL A 173 -0.50 -5.77 -9.22
N MET A 174 -1.45 -6.72 -9.13
CA MET A 174 -2.25 -6.94 -7.92
C MET A 174 -1.47 -7.69 -6.85
N ARG A 175 -0.72 -8.75 -7.21
CA ARG A 175 0.01 -9.58 -6.25
C ARG A 175 0.93 -8.83 -5.29
N PRO A 176 1.85 -7.95 -5.74
CA PRO A 176 2.76 -7.27 -4.82
C PRO A 176 2.08 -6.21 -3.96
N LYS A 177 0.78 -5.92 -4.16
CA LYS A 177 0.08 -4.82 -3.50
C LYS A 177 -1.19 -5.23 -2.74
N ALA A 178 -2.11 -5.93 -3.39
CA ALA A 178 -3.35 -6.41 -2.78
C ALA A 178 -3.10 -7.65 -1.93
N ASP A 179 -2.58 -8.73 -2.53
CA ASP A 179 -2.30 -9.98 -1.80
C ASP A 179 -1.27 -9.72 -0.69
N ALA A 180 -0.21 -8.98 -1.01
CA ALA A 180 0.79 -8.61 -0.03
C ALA A 180 0.21 -7.80 1.15
N ALA A 181 -0.69 -6.83 0.91
CA ALA A 181 -1.34 -6.10 1.99
C ALA A 181 -2.29 -6.97 2.82
N TRP A 182 -2.79 -8.07 2.26
CA TRP A 182 -3.60 -9.05 2.98
C TRP A 182 -2.76 -9.97 3.88
N TYR A 183 -1.49 -10.22 3.51
CA TYR A 183 -0.59 -11.10 4.28
C TYR A 183 0.17 -10.38 5.40
N LEU A 184 0.33 -9.06 5.31
CA LEU A 184 1.02 -8.20 6.27
C LEU A 184 0.11 -7.79 7.44
#